data_AF-A0A7C3DSM9-F1
#
_entry.id   AF-A0A7C3DSM9-F1
#
_cell.length_a   1.000
_cell.length_b   1.000
_cell.length_c   1.000
_cell.angle_alpha   90.00
_cell.angle_beta   90.00
_cell.angle_gamma   90.00
#
_symmetry.space_group_name_H-M   'P 1'
#
loop_
_entity.id
_entity.type
_entity.pdbx_description
1 polymer ?
#
loop_
_entity_poly.entity_id
_entity_poly.type
_entity_poly.pdbx_seq_one_letter_code
_entity_poly.pdbx_strand_id
1 'polypeptide(L)'
;MRRSVMAGLLAAMCVTAGCAEAASVRTGHPPLGRSRWSAARVTYDYSPGRIIEVAIEGRWMRDDGSFDHDFLHLTLPQKAGTYEVGAEALRAERVVRVGQEEFLYRATGGWATYRFSALPGDQVDVEFNLKMEVVYPKELAGSTWPVQGTARAPESVLTAQGLVNKYSAMVKRLTAEAAAKSDAPAKP
;
A
#
# COMPACT_ATOMS: atom_id res chain seq x y z
N MET A 1 -34.72 58.10 -9.53
CA MET A 1 -35.40 56.79 -9.52
C MET A 1 -34.35 55.68 -9.53
N ARG A 2 -34.49 54.70 -8.62
CA ARG A 2 -33.78 53.41 -8.47
C ARG A 2 -32.24 53.45 -8.33
N ARG A 3 -31.78 53.42 -7.07
CA ARG A 3 -30.46 52.90 -6.67
C ARG A 3 -30.62 51.41 -6.42
N SER A 4 -29.95 50.57 -7.22
CA SER A 4 -29.84 49.13 -6.95
C SER A 4 -28.65 48.90 -6.03
N VAL A 5 -28.93 48.48 -4.79
CA VAL A 5 -27.94 47.94 -3.86
C VAL A 5 -27.84 46.46 -4.16
N MET A 6 -26.75 46.02 -4.79
CA MET A 6 -26.44 44.60 -4.95
C MET A 6 -25.71 44.13 -3.69
N ALA A 7 -26.45 43.44 -2.81
CA ALA A 7 -25.88 42.66 -1.72
C ALA A 7 -25.31 41.35 -2.32
N GLY A 8 -24.01 41.34 -2.60
CA GLY A 8 -23.28 40.15 -2.98
C GLY A 8 -22.85 39.35 -1.76
N LEU A 9 -23.61 38.30 -1.46
CA LEU A 9 -23.31 37.28 -0.47
C LEU A 9 -21.96 36.61 -0.82
N LEU A 10 -20.87 36.96 -0.14
CA LEU A 10 -19.65 36.14 -0.15
C LEU A 10 -19.93 34.88 0.68
N ALA A 11 -20.29 33.80 0.00
CA ALA A 11 -20.31 32.48 0.59
C ALA A 11 -18.88 32.09 0.98
N ALA A 12 -18.61 32.07 2.28
CA ALA A 12 -17.43 31.44 2.83
C ALA A 12 -17.48 29.94 2.49
N MET A 13 -16.72 29.51 1.48
CA MET A 13 -16.42 28.10 1.30
C MET A 13 -15.48 27.68 2.44
N CYS A 14 -16.06 27.23 3.55
CA CYS A 14 -15.38 26.34 4.47
C CYS A 14 -15.06 25.05 3.71
N VAL A 15 -13.90 25.01 3.06
CA VAL A 15 -13.26 23.73 2.73
C VAL A 15 -12.94 23.11 4.08
N THR A 16 -13.78 22.19 4.53
CA THR A 16 -13.37 21.19 5.50
C THR A 16 -12.18 20.49 4.86
N ALA A 17 -10.97 20.91 5.22
CA ALA A 17 -9.75 20.16 4.98
C ALA A 17 -9.85 18.90 5.84
N GLY A 18 -10.68 17.94 5.40
CA GLY A 18 -10.57 16.58 5.87
C GLY A 18 -9.16 16.14 5.51
N CYS A 19 -8.38 15.77 6.51
CA CYS A 19 -7.03 15.24 6.32
C CYS A 19 -7.13 14.03 5.38
N ALA A 20 -6.90 14.25 4.09
CA ALA A 20 -7.21 13.30 3.05
C ALA A 20 -6.24 12.11 3.11
N GLU A 21 -6.78 10.89 2.99
CA GLU A 21 -6.01 9.70 2.67
C GLU A 21 -5.15 9.97 1.44
N ALA A 22 -3.86 9.68 1.56
CA ALA A 22 -2.93 9.88 0.47
C ALA A 22 -1.82 8.85 0.53
N ALA A 23 -1.45 8.30 -0.62
CA ALA A 23 -0.22 7.58 -0.76
C ALA A 23 0.42 7.88 -2.12
N SER A 24 1.72 7.67 -2.19
CA SER A 24 2.51 7.75 -3.42
C SER A 24 3.47 6.57 -3.41
N VAL A 25 3.32 5.65 -4.37
CA VAL A 25 4.20 4.48 -4.52
C VAL A 25 4.90 4.55 -5.86
N ARG A 26 6.21 4.29 -5.87
CA ARG A 26 7.06 4.24 -7.07
C ARG A 26 7.79 2.91 -7.11
N THR A 27 7.85 2.28 -8.28
CA THR A 27 8.54 1.01 -8.49
C THR A 27 9.14 0.94 -9.89
N GLY A 28 10.21 0.16 -10.06
CA GLY A 28 10.88 -0.06 -11.34
C GLY A 28 10.56 -1.39 -12.02
N HIS A 29 9.50 -2.10 -11.59
CA HIS A 29 9.19 -3.45 -12.07
C HIS A 29 8.74 -3.46 -13.56
N PRO A 30 9.26 -4.33 -14.44
CA PRO A 30 9.02 -4.24 -15.88
C PRO A 30 7.54 -4.39 -16.28
N PRO A 31 6.76 -5.35 -15.73
CA PRO A 31 5.30 -5.40 -15.91
C PRO A 31 4.51 -4.14 -15.55
N LEU A 32 5.07 -3.27 -14.71
CA LEU A 32 4.41 -2.02 -14.29
C LEU A 32 4.86 -0.79 -15.09
N GLY A 33 6.01 -0.87 -15.76
CA GLY A 33 6.55 0.23 -16.55
C GLY A 33 6.68 1.56 -15.78
N ARG A 34 6.59 2.68 -16.50
CA ARG A 34 6.49 4.03 -15.90
C ARG A 34 5.02 4.45 -15.80
N SER A 35 4.26 3.75 -14.96
CA SER A 35 2.83 4.07 -14.78
C SER A 35 2.62 5.02 -13.60
N ARG A 36 1.54 5.81 -13.64
CA ARG A 36 1.15 6.65 -12.50
C ARG A 36 0.32 5.81 -11.52
N TRP A 37 0.81 5.70 -10.29
CA TRP A 37 0.08 5.06 -9.20
C TRP A 37 -0.91 6.06 -8.58
N SER A 38 -2.13 5.60 -8.33
CA SER A 38 -3.11 6.34 -7.53
C SER A 38 -3.52 5.49 -6.33
N ALA A 39 -3.45 6.08 -5.14
CA ALA A 39 -4.07 5.50 -3.96
C ALA A 39 -5.58 5.37 -4.21
N ALA A 40 -6.14 4.19 -3.97
CA ALA A 40 -7.57 3.98 -3.91
C ALA A 40 -8.05 4.03 -2.46
N ARG A 41 -7.28 3.43 -1.54
CA ARG A 41 -7.53 3.44 -0.09
C ARG A 41 -6.21 3.32 0.67
N VAL A 42 -6.09 4.04 1.77
CA VAL A 42 -4.96 3.91 2.70
C VAL A 42 -5.53 3.84 4.09
N THR A 43 -5.17 2.82 4.86
CA THR A 43 -5.70 2.65 6.22
C THR A 43 -4.67 1.96 7.08
N TYR A 44 -4.76 2.15 8.39
CA TYR A 44 -4.04 1.33 9.34
C TYR A 44 -4.97 0.65 10.31
N ASP A 45 -4.52 -0.50 10.82
CA ASP A 45 -5.04 -1.12 12.03
C ASP A 45 -3.96 -1.08 13.12
N TYR A 46 -4.42 -0.93 14.35
CA TYR A 46 -3.60 -0.99 15.53
C TYR A 46 -4.12 -2.12 16.43
N SER A 47 -3.27 -3.12 16.64
CA SER A 47 -3.50 -4.15 17.64
C SER A 47 -2.67 -3.84 18.90
N PRO A 48 -3.30 -3.45 20.02
CA PRO A 48 -2.58 -3.13 21.24
C PRO A 48 -1.62 -4.23 21.69
N GLY A 49 -0.35 -3.86 21.93
CA GLY A 49 0.69 -4.77 22.39
C GLY A 49 1.29 -5.66 21.32
N ARG A 50 1.02 -5.43 20.03
CA ARG A 50 1.58 -6.23 18.93
C ARG A 50 2.26 -5.37 17.86
N ILE A 51 1.48 -4.83 16.93
CA ILE A 51 1.97 -4.28 15.65
C ILE A 51 1.02 -3.19 15.13
N ILE A 52 1.57 -2.34 14.26
CA ILE A 52 0.82 -1.46 13.36
C ILE A 52 0.81 -2.14 12.00
N GLU A 53 -0.39 -2.28 11.41
CA GLU A 53 -0.58 -2.81 10.07
C GLU A 53 -1.04 -1.67 9.17
N VAL A 54 -0.24 -1.31 8.17
CA VAL A 54 -0.59 -0.29 7.18
C VAL A 54 -0.92 -0.98 5.86
N ALA A 55 -2.16 -0.81 5.42
CA ALA A 55 -2.67 -1.37 4.18
C ALA A 55 -2.87 -0.25 3.15
N ILE A 56 -2.21 -0.42 2.01
CA ILE A 56 -2.23 0.54 0.90
C ILE A 56 -2.81 -0.19 -0.31
N GLU A 57 -4.06 0.11 -0.66
CA GLU A 57 -4.68 -0.35 -1.90
C GLU A 57 -4.60 0.77 -2.94
N GLY A 58 -4.02 0.46 -4.08
CA GLY A 58 -3.87 1.40 -5.18
C GLY A 58 -4.12 0.77 -6.52
N ARG A 59 -3.98 1.62 -7.54
CA ARG A 59 -4.20 1.26 -8.92
C ARG A 59 -3.15 1.91 -9.82
N TRP A 60 -2.68 1.17 -10.81
CA TRP A 60 -1.89 1.73 -11.90
C TRP A 60 -2.83 2.00 -13.07
N MET A 61 -2.85 3.25 -13.54
CA MET A 61 -3.63 3.61 -14.72
C MET A 61 -2.87 3.22 -15.98
N ARG A 62 -3.55 2.52 -16.89
CA ARG A 62 -3.05 2.20 -18.22
C ARG A 62 -3.43 3.26 -19.24
N ASP A 63 -2.75 3.26 -20.39
CA ASP A 63 -3.00 4.18 -21.50
C ASP A 63 -4.42 4.01 -22.10
N ASP A 64 -5.01 2.82 -22.00
CA ASP A 64 -6.37 2.53 -22.45
C ASP A 64 -7.48 2.94 -21.43
N GLY A 65 -7.09 3.56 -20.32
CA GLY A 65 -7.99 3.98 -19.25
C GLY A 65 -8.42 2.86 -18.30
N SER A 66 -7.98 1.61 -18.52
CA SER A 66 -8.16 0.53 -17.55
C SER A 66 -7.16 0.64 -16.38
N PHE A 67 -7.32 -0.19 -15.36
CA PHE A 67 -6.47 -0.16 -14.18
C PHE A 67 -5.98 -1.53 -13.75
N ASP A 68 -4.73 -1.57 -13.31
CA ASP A 68 -4.14 -2.70 -12.60
C ASP A 68 -4.26 -2.51 -11.10
N HIS A 69 -4.38 -3.63 -10.39
CA HIS A 69 -4.52 -3.63 -8.94
C HIS A 69 -3.16 -3.76 -8.27
N ASP A 70 -2.98 -3.01 -7.19
CA ASP A 70 -1.77 -3.06 -6.39
C ASP A 70 -2.14 -2.94 -4.92
N PHE A 71 -1.58 -3.83 -4.12
CA PHE A 71 -1.75 -3.82 -2.69
C PHE A 71 -0.40 -3.96 -2.01
N LEU A 72 -0.06 -3.02 -1.15
CA LEU A 72 1.13 -3.05 -0.30
C LEU A 72 0.71 -3.12 1.16
N HIS A 73 1.23 -4.14 1.86
CA HIS A 73 1.05 -4.32 3.30
C HIS A 73 2.37 -4.07 4.02
N LEU A 74 2.36 -3.21 5.03
CA LEU A 74 3.48 -2.99 5.93
C LEU A 74 3.07 -3.40 7.35
N THR A 75 3.88 -4.24 7.99
CA THR A 75 3.77 -4.57 9.40
C THR A 75 4.96 -3.96 10.14
N LEU A 76 4.67 -3.13 11.13
CA LEU A 76 5.63 -2.33 11.88
C LEU A 76 5.44 -2.51 13.40
N PRO A 77 6.47 -2.32 14.23
CA PRO A 77 6.31 -2.29 15.68
C PRO A 77 5.45 -1.09 16.12
N GLN A 78 4.75 -1.20 17.24
CA GLN A 78 3.84 -0.16 17.78
C GLN A 78 4.53 1.17 18.14
N LYS A 79 5.84 1.17 18.41
CA LYS A 79 6.54 2.40 18.73
C LYS A 79 6.84 3.17 17.44
N ALA A 80 6.54 4.46 17.36
CA ALA A 80 6.96 5.28 16.22
C ALA A 80 8.49 5.27 16.08
N GLY A 81 8.99 5.25 14.85
CA GLY A 81 10.43 5.15 14.58
C GLY A 81 10.76 4.69 13.17
N THR A 82 12.04 4.42 12.96
CA THR A 82 12.59 3.86 11.72
C THR A 82 12.96 2.40 11.94
N TYR A 83 12.53 1.55 11.03
CA TYR A 83 12.67 0.11 11.11
C TYR A 83 13.25 -0.43 9.81
N GLU A 84 14.27 -1.28 9.94
CA GLU A 84 14.79 -2.06 8.81
C GLU A 84 13.96 -3.33 8.61
N VAL A 85 13.94 -3.81 7.37
CA VAL A 85 13.29 -5.07 7.02
C VAL A 85 13.91 -6.22 7.81
N GLY A 86 13.07 -6.95 8.53
CA GLY A 86 13.47 -8.04 9.40
C GLY A 86 12.27 -8.73 10.04
N ALA A 87 12.47 -9.96 10.54
CA ALA A 87 11.37 -10.80 11.02
C ALA A 87 10.58 -10.18 12.20
N GLU A 88 11.25 -9.41 13.05
CA GLU A 88 10.69 -8.80 14.27
C GLU A 88 10.53 -7.28 14.18
N ALA A 89 10.91 -6.67 13.05
CA ALA A 89 10.87 -5.22 12.85
C ALA A 89 9.87 -4.88 11.75
N LEU A 90 10.36 -4.60 10.54
CA LEU A 90 9.52 -4.32 9.39
C LEU A 90 9.33 -5.59 8.55
N ARG A 91 8.08 -5.97 8.33
CA ARG A 91 7.71 -6.91 7.26
C ARG A 91 6.90 -6.16 6.23
N ALA A 92 7.17 -6.43 4.96
CA ALA A 92 6.40 -5.86 3.88
C ALA A 92 6.15 -6.89 2.79
N GLU A 93 4.90 -6.98 2.37
CA GLU A 93 4.49 -7.84 1.29
C GLU A 93 3.65 -7.03 0.31
N ARG A 94 3.72 -7.37 -0.97
CA ARG A 94 2.97 -6.66 -2.01
C ARG A 94 2.35 -7.65 -2.97
N VAL A 95 1.11 -7.41 -3.36
CA VAL A 95 0.45 -8.14 -4.44
C VAL A 95 0.10 -7.18 -5.55
N VAL A 96 0.48 -7.53 -6.78
CA VAL A 96 0.19 -6.75 -7.98
C VAL A 96 -0.57 -7.64 -8.94
N ARG A 97 -1.65 -7.14 -9.53
CA ARG A 97 -2.34 -7.81 -10.64
C ARG A 97 -2.29 -6.96 -11.88
N VAL A 98 -1.60 -7.45 -12.91
CA VAL A 98 -1.45 -6.81 -14.21
C VAL A 98 -2.31 -7.57 -15.23
N GLY A 99 -3.51 -7.07 -15.52
CA GLY A 99 -4.47 -7.78 -16.38
C GLY A 99 -4.91 -9.10 -15.72
N GLN A 100 -4.47 -10.23 -16.28
CA GLN A 100 -4.68 -11.57 -15.72
C GLN A 100 -3.48 -12.13 -14.94
N GLU A 101 -2.33 -11.46 -14.99
CA GLU A 101 -1.12 -11.90 -14.30
C GLU A 101 -1.09 -11.41 -12.86
N GLU A 102 -0.62 -12.25 -11.95
CA GLU A 102 -0.49 -11.93 -10.53
C GLU A 102 0.97 -12.05 -10.10
N PHE A 103 1.39 -11.13 -9.24
CA PHE A 103 2.72 -11.10 -8.69
C PHE A 103 2.64 -10.96 -7.17
N LEU A 104 3.37 -11.81 -6.44
CA LEU A 104 3.59 -11.67 -5.00
C LEU A 104 5.03 -11.25 -4.78
N TYR A 105 5.22 -10.21 -3.99
CA TYR A 105 6.53 -9.75 -3.56
C TYR A 105 6.67 -9.79 -2.04
N ARG A 106 7.90 -10.02 -1.58
CA ARG A 106 8.29 -9.86 -0.18
C ARG A 106 9.51 -8.98 -0.07
N ALA A 107 9.52 -8.10 0.92
CA ALA A 107 10.68 -7.30 1.20
C ALA A 107 11.81 -8.17 1.75
N THR A 108 13.01 -8.02 1.18
CA THR A 108 14.25 -8.68 1.61
C THR A 108 15.29 -7.69 2.10
N GLY A 109 15.00 -6.39 2.04
CA GLY A 109 15.83 -5.32 2.59
C GLY A 109 15.17 -3.96 2.49
N GLY A 110 15.83 -2.94 3.03
CA GLY A 110 15.32 -1.57 3.07
C GLY A 110 14.75 -1.18 4.44
N TRP A 111 13.97 -0.10 4.47
CA TRP A 111 13.47 0.50 5.70
C TRP A 111 12.10 1.15 5.54
N ALA A 112 11.44 1.39 6.66
CA ALA A 112 10.27 2.26 6.77
C ALA A 112 10.36 3.10 8.05
N THR A 113 10.03 4.37 7.93
CA THR A 113 9.87 5.30 9.05
C THR A 113 8.39 5.59 9.18
N TYR A 114 7.86 5.50 10.39
CA TYR A 114 6.51 6.00 10.62
C TYR A 114 6.41 6.91 11.84
N ARG A 115 5.44 7.82 11.76
CA ARG A 115 5.12 8.79 12.78
C ARG A 115 3.62 8.70 13.07
N PHE A 116 3.28 8.90 14.33
CA PHE A 116 1.90 8.99 14.78
C PHE A 116 1.57 10.45 15.05
N SER A 117 0.49 10.94 14.47
CA SER A 117 0.01 12.31 14.72
C SER A 117 -1.24 12.24 15.60
N ALA A 118 -1.08 12.57 16.89
CA ALA A 118 -2.14 12.54 17.90
C ALA A 118 -3.09 13.77 17.86
N LEU A 119 -3.48 14.19 16.66
CA LEU A 119 -4.48 15.24 16.45
C LEU A 119 -5.86 14.60 16.17
N PRO A 120 -6.98 15.34 16.22
CA PRO A 120 -8.30 14.73 16.05
C PRO A 120 -8.41 13.93 14.75
N GLY A 121 -8.62 12.61 14.89
CA GLY A 121 -8.64 11.65 13.78
C GLY A 121 -7.27 11.02 13.54
N ASP A 122 -6.80 10.22 14.51
CA ASP A 122 -5.47 9.59 14.56
C ASP A 122 -4.98 9.12 13.18
N GLN A 123 -3.75 9.53 12.84
CA GLN A 123 -3.12 9.22 11.56
C GLN A 123 -1.73 8.66 11.73
N VAL A 124 -1.42 7.70 10.88
CA VAL A 124 -0.07 7.18 10.67
C VAL A 124 0.47 7.75 9.35
N ASP A 125 1.59 8.45 9.45
CA ASP A 125 2.41 8.81 8.29
C ASP A 125 3.55 7.79 8.17
N VAL A 126 3.67 7.12 7.04
CA VAL A 126 4.76 6.19 6.72
C VAL A 126 5.54 6.70 5.51
N GLU A 127 6.86 6.66 5.60
CA GLU A 127 7.79 6.75 4.48
C GLU A 127 8.58 5.45 4.39
N PHE A 128 8.78 4.92 3.19
CA PHE A 128 9.47 3.64 3.01
C PHE A 128 10.34 3.61 1.76
N ASN A 129 11.40 2.81 1.84
CA ASN A 129 12.28 2.45 0.75
C ASN A 129 12.66 0.97 0.90
N LEU A 130 12.09 0.13 0.06
CA LEU A 130 12.07 -1.32 0.19
C LEU A 130 12.76 -1.97 -1.01
N LYS A 131 13.53 -3.01 -0.74
CA LYS A 131 14.00 -3.97 -1.75
C LYS A 131 13.04 -5.16 -1.73
N MET A 132 12.27 -5.31 -2.79
CA MET A 132 11.22 -6.32 -2.91
C MET A 132 11.65 -7.43 -3.85
N GLU A 133 11.65 -8.66 -3.38
CA GLU A 133 11.88 -9.86 -4.17
C GLU A 133 10.55 -10.44 -4.67
N VAL A 134 10.52 -10.89 -5.93
CA VAL A 134 9.39 -11.66 -6.46
C VAL A 134 9.38 -13.04 -5.81
N VAL A 135 8.23 -13.44 -5.27
CA VAL A 135 7.98 -14.79 -4.73
C VAL A 135 7.11 -15.59 -5.70
N TYR A 136 6.20 -14.90 -6.40
CA TYR A 136 5.36 -15.47 -7.44
C TYR A 136 5.26 -14.46 -8.60
N PRO A 137 5.31 -14.89 -9.86
CA PRO A 137 5.43 -16.28 -10.31
C PRO A 137 6.85 -16.82 -10.12
N LYS A 138 6.99 -18.15 -9.94
CA LYS A 138 8.26 -18.80 -9.54
C LYS A 138 9.39 -18.57 -10.57
N GLU A 139 9.02 -18.42 -11.83
CA GLU A 139 9.91 -18.19 -12.96
C GLU A 139 10.69 -16.86 -12.82
N LEU A 140 10.18 -15.93 -12.00
CA LEU A 140 10.82 -14.66 -11.68
C LEU A 140 11.39 -14.61 -10.25
N ALA A 141 11.27 -15.70 -9.48
CA ALA A 141 11.67 -15.73 -8.08
C ALA A 141 13.16 -15.39 -7.90
N GLY A 142 13.49 -14.65 -6.84
CA GLY A 142 14.84 -14.13 -6.63
C GLY A 142 15.13 -12.79 -7.32
N SER A 143 14.31 -12.37 -8.29
CA SER A 143 14.45 -11.05 -8.90
C SER A 143 14.03 -9.95 -7.93
N THR A 144 14.88 -8.94 -7.75
CA THR A 144 14.64 -7.87 -6.77
C THR A 144 14.43 -6.51 -7.41
N TRP A 145 13.50 -5.73 -6.86
CA TRP A 145 13.07 -4.45 -7.38
C TRP A 145 12.90 -3.42 -6.27
N PRO A 146 13.29 -2.15 -6.50
CA PRO A 146 13.05 -1.10 -5.54
C PRO A 146 11.57 -0.70 -5.52
N VAL A 147 11.05 -0.48 -4.31
CA VAL A 147 9.72 0.09 -4.06
C VAL A 147 9.86 1.17 -3.01
N GLN A 148 9.53 2.41 -3.36
CA GLN A 148 9.66 3.56 -2.47
C GLN A 148 8.37 4.36 -2.47
N GLY A 149 8.05 4.98 -1.33
CA GLY A 149 6.82 5.72 -1.24
C GLY A 149 6.53 6.35 0.11
N THR A 150 5.40 7.04 0.15
CA THR A 150 4.81 7.61 1.35
C THR A 150 3.35 7.22 1.43
N ALA A 151 2.83 7.12 2.65
CA ALA A 151 1.43 6.84 2.92
C ALA A 151 0.98 7.60 4.16
N ARG A 152 -0.20 8.21 4.08
CA ARG A 152 -0.93 8.81 5.19
C ARG A 152 -2.22 8.02 5.36
N ALA A 153 -2.30 7.32 6.47
CA ALA A 153 -3.37 6.40 6.80
C ALA A 153 -4.17 6.95 7.98
N PRO A 154 -5.47 7.26 7.84
CA PRO A 154 -6.36 7.41 8.97
C PRO A 154 -6.63 6.05 9.60
N GLU A 155 -7.01 6.08 10.87
CA GLU A 155 -7.48 4.87 11.55
C GLU A 155 -8.83 4.43 11.00
N SER A 156 -8.95 3.18 10.59
CA SER A 156 -10.24 2.58 10.27
C SER A 156 -10.19 1.07 10.48
N VAL A 157 -10.42 0.62 11.71
CA VAL A 157 -10.33 -0.79 12.10
C VAL A 157 -11.12 -1.72 11.16
N LEU A 158 -12.39 -1.39 10.84
CA LEU A 158 -13.22 -2.21 9.95
C LEU A 158 -12.66 -2.29 8.52
N THR A 159 -12.13 -1.16 8.00
CA THR A 159 -11.59 -1.10 6.63
C THR A 159 -10.23 -1.78 6.56
N ALA A 160 -9.37 -1.54 7.55
CA ALA A 160 -8.05 -2.13 7.66
C ALA A 160 -8.14 -3.65 7.81
N GLN A 161 -8.92 -4.15 8.78
CA GLN A 161 -9.09 -5.59 8.96
C GLN A 161 -9.69 -6.25 7.71
N GLY A 162 -10.66 -5.60 7.04
CA GLY A 162 -11.23 -6.09 5.79
C GLY A 162 -10.21 -6.21 4.66
N LEU A 163 -9.38 -5.17 4.47
CA LEU A 163 -8.31 -5.15 3.47
C LEU A 163 -7.20 -6.15 3.81
N VAL A 164 -6.74 -6.18 5.06
CA VAL A 164 -5.73 -7.14 5.55
C VAL A 164 -6.22 -8.57 5.41
N ASN A 165 -7.50 -8.85 5.69
CA ASN A 165 -8.07 -10.19 5.52
C ASN A 165 -8.13 -10.62 4.04
N LYS A 166 -8.62 -9.74 3.16
CA LYS A 166 -8.63 -9.99 1.70
C LYS A 166 -7.21 -10.26 1.20
N TYR A 167 -6.25 -9.45 1.63
CA TYR A 167 -4.86 -9.59 1.24
C TYR A 167 -4.21 -10.87 1.77
N SER A 168 -4.42 -11.18 3.05
CA SER A 168 -3.90 -12.40 3.68
C SER A 168 -4.34 -13.65 2.94
N ALA A 169 -5.58 -13.69 2.43
CA ALA A 169 -6.07 -14.79 1.62
C ALA A 169 -5.30 -14.90 0.27
N MET A 170 -5.05 -13.76 -0.40
CA MET A 170 -4.27 -13.73 -1.64
C MET A 170 -2.81 -14.15 -1.42
N VAL A 171 -2.14 -13.63 -0.40
CA VAL A 171 -0.76 -14.02 -0.06
C VAL A 171 -0.66 -15.51 0.22
N LYS A 172 -1.58 -16.05 1.04
CA LYS A 172 -1.61 -17.48 1.35
C LYS A 172 -1.76 -18.32 0.08
N ARG A 173 -2.71 -17.96 -0.80
CA ARG A 173 -2.92 -18.67 -2.08
C ARG A 173 -1.67 -18.62 -2.95
N LEU A 174 -1.13 -17.42 -3.22
CA LEU A 174 0.03 -17.24 -4.09
C LEU A 174 1.30 -17.90 -3.53
N THR A 175 1.46 -17.90 -2.21
CA THR A 175 2.55 -18.64 -1.53
C THR A 175 2.40 -20.14 -1.73
N ALA A 176 1.18 -20.68 -1.58
CA ALA A 176 0.92 -22.10 -1.80
C ALA A 176 1.15 -22.50 -3.27
N GLU A 177 0.73 -21.67 -4.22
CA GLU A 177 0.97 -21.91 -5.65
C GLU A 177 2.47 -21.86 -6.01
N ALA A 178 3.23 -20.92 -5.43
CA ALA A 178 4.67 -20.84 -5.59
C ALA A 178 5.37 -22.12 -5.07
N ALA A 179 4.90 -22.66 -3.94
CA ALA A 179 5.40 -23.90 -3.36
C ALA A 179 4.98 -25.14 -4.18
N ALA A 180 3.74 -25.22 -4.68
CA ALA A 180 3.28 -26.38 -5.45
C ALA A 180 4.03 -26.59 -6.77
N LYS A 181 4.48 -25.50 -7.43
CA LYS A 181 5.38 -25.56 -8.60
C LYS A 181 6.84 -25.91 -8.25
N SER A 182 7.17 -26.06 -6.97
CA SER A 182 8.46 -26.60 -6.49
C SER A 182 8.55 -28.11 -6.65
N ASP A 183 7.44 -28.79 -6.38
CA ASP A 183 7.43 -30.24 -6.17
C ASP A 183 6.93 -31.03 -7.38
N ALA A 184 6.62 -30.34 -8.49
CA ALA A 184 6.35 -31.01 -9.75
C ALA A 184 7.66 -31.67 -10.26
N PRO A 185 7.71 -32.99 -10.46
CA PRO A 185 8.90 -33.66 -10.96
C PRO A 185 9.30 -33.02 -12.29
N ALA A 186 10.58 -32.66 -12.43
CA ALA A 186 11.14 -32.26 -13.70
C ALA A 186 10.78 -33.35 -14.72
N LYS A 187 10.01 -33.00 -15.75
CA LYS A 187 9.69 -33.95 -16.81
C LYS A 187 11.01 -34.50 -17.37
N PRO A 188 11.14 -35.83 -17.53
CA PRO A 188 12.28 -36.44 -18.21
C PRO A 188 12.35 -36.00 -19.68
#